data_AF-A0A316TA20-F1
#
_entry.id   AF-A0A316TA20-F1
#
_cell.length_a   1.000
_cell.length_b   1.000
_cell.length_c   1.000
_cell.angle_alpha   90.00
_cell.angle_beta   90.00
_cell.angle_gamma   90.00
#
_symmetry.space_group_name_H-M   'P 1'
#
loop_
_entity.id
_entity.type
_entity.pdbx_description
1 polymer ?
#
loop_
_entity_poly.entity_id
_entity_poly.type
_entity_poly.pdbx_seq_one_letter_code
_entity_poly.pdbx_strand_id
1 'polypeptide(L)' 'MENKYEIKITTQDRLLRAWENSMELVRDFEKYSQEIKDDKEVARLFAEYAEEEGVHAAKFRETLYKYQH' A
#
# COMPACT_ATOMS: atom_id res chain seq x y z
N MET A 1 21.66 13.11 -29.42
CA MET A 1 22.04 11.73 -29.03
C MET A 1 21.00 11.28 -28.02
N GLU A 2 20.16 10.30 -28.37
CA GLU A 2 19.21 9.74 -27.41
C GLU A 2 19.98 9.06 -26.27
N ASN A 3 19.61 9.36 -25.02
CA ASN A 3 20.25 8.81 -23.85
C ASN A 3 19.84 7.33 -23.73
N LYS A 4 20.75 6.43 -24.11
CA LYS A 4 20.54 4.97 -24.16
C LYS A 4 20.23 4.33 -22.80
N TYR A 5 20.30 5.10 -21.70
CA TYR A 5 20.15 4.62 -20.33
C TYR A 5 19.03 5.34 -19.53
N GLU A 6 18.07 5.97 -20.21
CA GLU A 6 16.95 6.61 -19.51
C GLU A 6 16.04 5.56 -18.85
N ILE A 7 15.95 5.58 -17.52
CA ILE A 7 14.98 4.78 -16.76
C ILE A 7 13.63 5.48 -16.84
N LYS A 8 12.64 4.82 -17.46
CA LYS A 8 11.27 5.33 -17.54
C LYS A 8 10.39 4.65 -16.50
N ILE A 9 9.93 5.43 -15.54
CA ILE A 9 8.91 4.98 -14.58
C ILE A 9 7.56 5.07 -15.26
N THR A 10 6.92 3.92 -15.44
CA THR A 10 5.61 3.78 -16.09
C THR A 10 4.46 4.02 -15.11
N THR A 11 3.23 4.03 -15.62
CA THR A 11 2.03 4.02 -14.78
C THR A 11 1.92 2.70 -14.00
N GLN A 12 2.30 1.58 -14.62
CA GLN A 12 2.30 0.27 -13.97
C GLN A 12 3.26 0.23 -12.78
N ASP A 13 4.45 0.81 -12.90
CA ASP A 13 5.42 0.86 -11.80
C ASP A 13 4.88 1.66 -10.60
N ARG A 14 4.19 2.77 -10.87
CA ARG A 14 3.57 3.59 -9.82
C ARG A 14 2.42 2.86 -9.14
N LEU A 15 1.59 2.15 -9.90
CA LEU A 15 0.51 1.34 -9.36
C LEU A 15 1.04 0.18 -8.53
N LEU A 16 2.09 -0.50 -9.00
CA LEU A 16 2.75 -1.59 -8.29
C LEU A 16 3.31 -1.09 -6.97
N ARG A 17 4.03 0.03 -6.99
CA ARG A 17 4.56 0.62 -5.77
C ARG A 17 3.46 1.06 -4.80
N ALA A 18 2.37 1.65 -5.30
CA ALA A 18 1.26 2.05 -4.45
C ALA A 18 0.57 0.85 -3.79
N TRP A 19 0.37 -0.24 -4.53
CA TRP A 19 -0.15 -1.49 -3.98
C TRP A 19 0.77 -2.07 -2.90
N GLU A 20 2.08 -2.18 -3.15
CA GLU A 20 3.05 -2.67 -2.17
C GLU A 20 3.07 -1.80 -0.91
N ASN A 21 3.06 -0.47 -1.07
CA ASN A 21 3.05 0.46 0.05
C ASN A 21 1.78 0.31 0.91
N SER A 22 0.59 0.22 0.30
CA SER A 22 -0.64 0.00 1.07
C SER A 22 -0.62 -1.36 1.79
N MET A 23 -0.09 -2.42 1.16
CA MET A 23 0.07 -3.72 1.82
C MET A 23 1.03 -3.67 3.02
N GLU A 24 2.12 -2.92 2.93
CA GLU A 24 3.03 -2.69 4.06
C GLU A 24 2.33 -1.90 5.17
N LEU A 25 1.56 -0.85 4.84
CA LEU A 25 0.78 -0.10 5.83
C LEU A 25 -0.28 -0.96 6.54
N VAL A 26 -0.96 -1.87 5.83
CA VAL A 26 -1.86 -2.85 6.47
C VAL A 26 -1.11 -3.61 7.56
N ARG A 27 0.06 -4.17 7.24
CA ARG A 27 0.85 -4.96 8.19
C ARG A 27 1.33 -4.15 9.38
N ASP A 28 1.84 -2.95 9.13
CA ASP A 28 2.33 -2.06 10.18
C ASP A 28 1.19 -1.63 11.11
N PHE A 29 0.05 -1.23 10.55
CA PHE A 29 -1.11 -0.79 11.33
C PHE A 29 -1.76 -1.94 12.11
N GLU A 30 -1.89 -3.12 11.50
CA GLU A 30 -2.33 -4.32 12.23
C GLU A 30 -1.40 -4.62 13.40
N LYS A 31 -0.09 -4.58 13.18
CA LYS A 31 0.91 -4.80 14.23
C LYS A 31 0.81 -3.76 15.34
N TYR A 32 0.73 -2.47 15.01
CA TYR A 32 0.63 -1.40 16.01
C TYR A 32 -0.66 -1.50 16.83
N SER A 33 -1.78 -1.84 16.19
CA SER A 33 -3.05 -2.07 16.90
C SER A 33 -2.93 -3.17 17.96
N GLN A 34 -2.05 -4.16 17.74
CA GLN A 34 -1.80 -5.24 18.68
C GLN A 34 -0.74 -4.89 19.72
N GLU A 35 0.28 -4.10 19.39
CA GLU A 35 1.39 -3.77 20.29
C GLU A 35 1.05 -2.65 21.28
N ILE A 36 0.17 -1.72 20.92
CA ILE A 36 -0.26 -0.63 21.79
C ILE A 36 -1.18 -1.19 22.89
N LYS A 37 -0.71 -1.16 24.14
CA LYS A 37 -1.44 -1.70 25.31
C LYS A 37 -1.95 -0.62 26.26
N ASP A 38 -1.37 0.56 26.20
CA ASP A 38 -1.57 1.69 27.10
C ASP A 38 -2.64 2.67 26.60
N ASP A 39 -2.87 2.72 25.28
CA ASP A 39 -3.89 3.59 24.67
C ASP A 39 -4.84 2.79 23.75
N LYS A 40 -6.05 2.52 24.25
CA LYS A 40 -7.07 1.76 23.51
C LYS A 40 -7.66 2.53 22.33
N GLU A 41 -7.71 3.86 22.41
CA GLU A 41 -8.26 4.68 21.34
C GLU A 41 -7.31 4.67 20.14
N VAL A 42 -6.01 4.87 20.41
CA VAL A 42 -4.98 4.80 19.38
C VAL A 42 -4.84 3.39 18.80
N ALA A 43 -4.89 2.35 19.63
CA ALA A 43 -4.88 0.97 19.13
C ALA A 43 -6.06 0.69 18.16
N ARG A 44 -7.25 1.20 18.47
CA ARG A 44 -8.43 1.07 17.60
C ARG A 44 -8.28 1.87 16.30
N LEU A 45 -7.72 3.08 16.37
CA LEU A 45 -7.45 3.90 15.18
C LEU A 45 -6.55 3.17 14.19
N PHE A 46 -5.47 2.53 14.67
CA PHE A 46 -4.62 1.72 13.80
C PHE A 46 -5.34 0.50 13.21
N ALA A 47 -6.21 -0.16 13.98
CA ALA A 47 -6.99 -1.28 13.43
C ALA A 47 -7.94 -0.82 12.30
N GLU A 48 -8.57 0.35 12.45
CA GLU A 48 -9.44 0.93 11.42
C GLU A 48 -8.64 1.29 10.16
N TYR A 49 -7.49 1.94 10.32
CA TYR A 49 -6.65 2.31 9.17
C TYR A 49 -6.03 1.11 8.46
N ALA A 50 -5.78 0.00 9.17
CA ALA A 50 -5.39 -1.25 8.53
C ALA A 50 -6.47 -1.76 7.57
N GLU A 51 -7.75 -1.67 7.94
CA GLU A 51 -8.86 -2.07 7.06
C GLU A 51 -8.96 -1.13 5.85
N GLU A 52 -8.84 0.18 6.05
CA GLU A 52 -8.86 1.17 4.97
C GLU A 52 -7.72 0.97 3.96
N GLU A 53 -6.49 0.74 4.44
CA GLU A 53 -5.35 0.44 3.57
C GLU A 53 -5.53 -0.89 2.84
N GLY A 54 -6.23 -1.86 3.44
CA GLY A 54 -6.63 -3.09 2.76
C GLY A 54 -7.54 -2.81 1.56
N VAL A 55 -8.49 -1.86 1.69
CA VAL A 55 -9.35 -1.39 0.59
C VAL A 55 -8.53 -0.65 -0.46
N HIS A 56 -7.57 0.20 -0.07
CA HIS A 56 -6.67 0.87 -1.01
C HIS A 56 -5.82 -0.13 -1.81
N ALA A 57 -5.21 -1.10 -1.13
CA ALA A 57 -4.43 -2.17 -1.73
C ALA A 57 -5.27 -2.98 -2.73
N ALA A 58 -6.49 -3.35 -2.36
CA ALA A 58 -7.40 -4.08 -3.25
C ALA A 58 -7.68 -3.29 -4.55
N LYS A 59 -8.00 -2.00 -4.44
CA LYS A 59 -8.25 -1.11 -5.59
C LYS A 59 -7.02 -0.98 -6.51
N PHE A 60 -5.82 -0.82 -5.94
CA PHE A 60 -4.60 -0.77 -6.73
C PHE A 60 -4.34 -2.10 -7.45
N ARG A 61 -4.52 -3.23 -6.76
CA ARG A 61 -4.36 -4.57 -7.33
C ARG A 61 -5.34 -4.84 -8.49
N GLU A 62 -6.62 -4.51 -8.31
CA GLU A 62 -7.62 -4.64 -9.36
C GLU A 62 -7.29 -3.77 -10.58
N THR A 63 -6.75 -2.57 -10.34
CA THR A 63 -6.31 -1.68 -11.40
C THR A 63 -5.07 -2.23 -12.12
N LEU A 64 -4.13 -2.85 -11.40
CA LEU A 64 -2.94 -3.50 -11.96
C LEU A 64 -3.28 -4.62 -12.94
N TYR A 65 -4.40 -5.35 -12.75
CA TYR A 65 -4.83 -6.38 -13.70
C TYR A 65 -5.08 -5.85 -15.11
N LYS A 66 -5.39 -4.55 -15.26
CA LYS A 66 -5.53 -3.90 -16.57
C LYS A 66 -4.21 -3.73 -17.33
N TYR A 67 -3.07 -3.94 -16.66
CA TYR A 67 -1.72 -3.80 -17.21
C TYR A 67 -1.01 -5.16 -17.35
N GLN A 68 -1.67 -6.26 -16.95
CA GLN A 68 -1.19 -7.63 -17.19
C GLN A 68 -1.75 -8.11 -18.55
N HIS A 69 -1.02 -7.81 -19.62
CA HIS A 69 -1.26 -8.33 -20.97
C HIS A 69 -0.09 -9.21 -21.40
#